data_AF-A0A0G1HKE6-F1
#
_entry.id   AF-A0A0G1HKE6-F1
#
_cell.length_a   1.000
_cell.length_b   1.000
_cell.length_c   1.000
_cell.angle_alpha   90.00
_cell.angle_beta   90.00
_cell.angle_gamma   90.00
#
_symmetry.space_group_name_H-M   'P 1'
#
loop_
_entity.id
_entity.type
_entity.pdbx_description
1 polymer ?
#
loop_
_entity_poly.entity_id
_entity_poly.type
_entity_poly.pdbx_seq_one_letter_code
_entity_poly.pdbx_strand_id
1 'polypeptide(L)'
;MQKDRYKLTQDILKKVAEIDEFKGAWMKLKLLHSHILPQLEWVALLQSSASSTRIEGSEMSDKDVEDFLQGLNIQKFRDCDKQEVQGYKELLETVCANYETTPFTENTIKGF
;
A
#
# COMPACT_ATOMS: atom_id res chain seq x y z
N MET A 1 -15.15 0.53 -28.15
CA MET A 1 -14.76 -0.25 -26.95
C MET A 1 -16.02 -0.73 -26.26
N GLN A 2 -16.19 -2.05 -26.15
CA GLN A 2 -17.29 -2.64 -25.41
C GLN A 2 -16.98 -2.45 -23.92
N LYS A 3 -17.76 -1.61 -23.23
CA LYS A 3 -17.62 -1.41 -21.79
C LYS A 3 -18.06 -2.72 -21.14
N ASP A 4 -17.14 -3.45 -20.52
CA ASP A 4 -17.49 -4.60 -19.68
C ASP A 4 -18.41 -4.09 -18.58
N ARG A 5 -19.71 -4.37 -18.73
CA ARG A 5 -20.72 -3.97 -17.75
C ARG A 5 -20.69 -5.01 -16.65
N TYR A 6 -19.92 -4.73 -15.60
CA TYR A 6 -20.04 -5.44 -14.33
C TYR A 6 -21.52 -5.39 -13.90
N LYS A 7 -22.12 -6.57 -13.66
CA LYS A 7 -23.48 -6.65 -13.13
C LYS A 7 -23.43 -6.32 -11.64
N LEU A 8 -24.10 -5.24 -11.25
CA LEU A 8 -24.29 -4.91 -9.84
C LEU A 8 -25.22 -5.96 -9.22
N THR A 9 -24.72 -6.73 -8.26
CA THR A 9 -25.48 -7.73 -7.51
C THR A 9 -25.75 -7.24 -6.09
N GLN A 10 -26.71 -7.89 -5.41
CA GLN A 10 -26.96 -7.62 -3.98
C GLN A 10 -25.74 -7.91 -3.11
N ASP A 11 -24.95 -8.93 -3.45
CA ASP A 11 -23.72 -9.26 -2.72
C ASP A 11 -22.66 -8.15 -2.86
N ILE A 12 -22.51 -7.56 -4.05
CA ILE A 12 -21.61 -6.43 -4.27
C ILE A 12 -22.09 -5.22 -3.45
N LEU A 13 -23.39 -4.93 -3.48
CA LEU A 13 -23.97 -3.83 -2.68
C LEU A 13 -23.77 -4.03 -1.19
N LYS A 14 -23.95 -5.26 -0.69
CA LYS A 14 -23.72 -5.60 0.72
C LYS A 14 -22.26 -5.38 1.11
N LYS A 15 -21.30 -5.82 0.29
CA LYS A 15 -19.87 -5.60 0.53
C LYS A 15 -19.51 -4.11 0.53
N VAL A 16 -20.07 -3.33 -0.39
CA VAL A 16 -19.86 -1.87 -0.43
C VAL A 16 -20.41 -1.21 0.84
N ALA A 17 -21.59 -1.62 1.31
CA ALA A 17 -22.18 -1.11 2.54
C ALA A 17 -21.34 -1.44 3.78
N GLU A 18 -20.83 -2.68 3.88
CA GLU A 18 -19.92 -3.10 4.96
C GLU A 18 -18.62 -2.26 4.97
N ILE A 19 -18.05 -1.96 3.79
CA ILE A 19 -16.87 -1.09 3.66
C ILE A 19 -17.18 0.35 4.08
N ASP A 20 -18.36 0.88 3.74
CA ASP A 20 -18.74 2.25 4.09
C ASP A 20 -18.99 2.41 5.59
N GLU A 21 -19.63 1.42 6.23
CA GLU A 21 -19.80 1.38 7.68
C GLU A 21 -18.44 1.36 8.41
N PHE A 22 -17.51 0.51 7.95
CA PHE A 22 -16.15 0.48 8.46
C PHE A 22 -15.43 1.83 8.29
N LYS A 23 -15.52 2.44 7.10
CA LYS A 23 -14.94 3.76 6.83
C LYS A 23 -15.46 4.81 7.81
N GLY A 24 -16.76 4.81 8.08
CA GLY A 24 -17.38 5.73 9.06
C GLY A 24 -16.83 5.54 10.48
N ALA A 25 -16.69 4.30 10.93
CA ALA A 25 -16.07 3.99 12.22
C ALA A 25 -14.58 4.39 12.26
N TRP A 26 -13.84 4.09 11.20
CA TRP A 26 -12.44 4.43 11.06
C TRP A 26 -12.18 5.94 11.12
N MET A 27 -13.00 6.76 10.46
CA MET A 27 -12.88 8.21 10.51
C MET A 27 -13.02 8.77 11.93
N LYS A 28 -13.92 8.19 12.75
CA LYS A 28 -14.07 8.56 14.16
C LYS A 28 -12.83 8.17 14.97
N LEU A 29 -12.32 6.96 14.75
CA LEU A 29 -11.11 6.48 15.43
C LEU A 29 -9.90 7.35 15.09
N LYS A 30 -9.73 7.73 13.82
CA LYS A 30 -8.66 8.63 13.35
C LYS A 30 -8.67 9.97 14.09
N LEU A 31 -9.85 10.52 14.36
CA LEU A 31 -10.00 11.78 15.09
C LEU A 31 -9.61 11.63 16.57
N LEU A 32 -9.98 10.51 17.20
CA LEU A 32 -9.76 10.26 18.63
C LEU A 32 -8.32 9.80 18.95
N HIS A 33 -7.68 9.09 18.03
CA HIS A 33 -6.36 8.47 18.22
C HIS A 33 -5.36 8.96 17.16
N SER A 34 -5.25 10.27 16.95
CA SER A 34 -4.33 10.81 15.94
C SER A 34 -2.86 10.44 16.20
N HIS A 35 -2.48 10.18 17.44
CA HIS A 35 -1.11 9.82 17.84
C HIS A 35 -0.63 8.46 17.32
N ILE A 36 -1.53 7.52 16.99
CA ILE A 36 -1.14 6.20 16.44
C ILE A 36 -1.04 6.21 14.90
N LEU A 37 -1.47 7.29 14.23
CA LEU A 37 -1.51 7.33 12.77
C LEU A 37 -0.14 7.12 12.11
N PRO A 38 0.96 7.73 12.58
CA PRO A 38 2.28 7.49 11.98
C PRO A 38 2.70 6.02 12.05
N GLN A 39 2.35 5.33 13.14
CA GLN A 39 2.67 3.91 13.31
C GLN A 39 1.81 3.04 12.38
N LEU A 40 0.54 3.37 12.21
CA LEU A 40 -0.36 2.67 11.27
C LEU A 40 0.07 2.88 9.81
N GLU A 41 0.50 4.10 9.46
CA GLU A 41 1.05 4.42 8.14
C GLU A 41 2.33 3.61 7.87
N TRP A 42 3.23 3.54 8.85
CA TRP A 42 4.44 2.72 8.75
C TRP A 42 4.13 1.23 8.55
N VAL A 43 3.20 0.67 9.33
CA VAL A 43 2.79 -0.74 9.20
C VAL A 43 2.13 -0.99 7.84
N ALA A 44 1.29 -0.08 7.36
CA ALA A 44 0.65 -0.20 6.06
C ALA A 44 1.68 -0.19 4.92
N LEU A 45 2.67 0.70 4.99
CA LEU A 45 3.77 0.78 4.03
C LEU A 45 4.58 -0.51 4.01
N LEU A 46 5.00 -0.99 5.19
CA LEU A 46 5.75 -2.23 5.35
C LEU A 46 5.01 -3.43 4.75
N GLN A 47 3.75 -3.62 5.15
CA GLN A 47 2.93 -4.75 4.72
C GLN A 47 2.60 -4.70 3.22
N SER A 48 2.39 -3.50 2.68
CA SER A 48 2.13 -3.31 1.26
C SER A 48 3.35 -3.67 0.41
N SER A 49 4.54 -3.18 0.80
CA SER A 49 5.80 -3.50 0.11
C SER A 49 6.14 -4.98 0.21
N ALA A 50 6.02 -5.58 1.40
CA ALA A 50 6.31 -7.00 1.61
C ALA A 50 5.36 -7.90 0.83
N SER A 51 4.05 -7.63 0.86
CA SER A 51 3.06 -8.43 0.14
C SER A 51 3.22 -8.33 -1.38
N SER A 52 3.43 -7.11 -1.90
CA SER A 52 3.54 -6.87 -3.34
C SER A 52 4.79 -7.48 -3.95
N THR A 53 5.93 -7.37 -3.28
CA THR A 53 7.17 -8.02 -3.77
C THR A 53 7.10 -9.54 -3.64
N ARG A 54 6.37 -10.08 -2.65
CA ARG A 54 6.18 -11.52 -2.46
C ARG A 54 5.33 -12.15 -3.56
N ILE A 55 4.29 -11.46 -4.07
CA ILE A 55 3.52 -11.97 -5.22
C ILE A 55 4.35 -12.03 -6.51
N GLU A 56 5.46 -11.28 -6.57
CA GLU A 56 6.43 -11.27 -7.68
C GLU A 56 7.61 -12.25 -7.45
N GLY A 57 7.67 -12.90 -6.28
CA GLY A 57 8.62 -13.97 -5.97
C GLY A 57 9.72 -13.60 -4.97
N SER A 58 9.65 -12.45 -4.30
CA SER A 58 10.57 -12.13 -3.20
C SER A 58 10.43 -13.10 -2.03
N GLU A 59 11.57 -13.52 -1.48
CA GLU A 59 11.65 -14.42 -0.32
C GLU A 59 11.70 -13.68 1.03
N MET A 60 11.71 -12.34 1.04
CA MET A 60 11.83 -11.55 2.26
C MET A 60 10.55 -11.66 3.12
N SER A 61 10.67 -12.03 4.39
CA SER A 61 9.56 -11.97 5.35
C SER A 61 9.23 -10.53 5.76
N ASP A 62 8.08 -10.29 6.38
CA ASP A 62 7.74 -8.95 6.87
C ASP A 62 8.79 -8.41 7.84
N LYS A 63 9.40 -9.28 8.65
CA LYS A 63 10.48 -8.92 9.56
C LYS A 63 11.76 -8.55 8.81
N ASP A 64 12.08 -9.27 7.73
CA ASP A 64 13.23 -8.95 6.89
C ASP A 64 13.03 -7.62 6.17
N VAL A 65 11.82 -7.35 5.68
CA VAL A 65 11.48 -6.05 5.07
C VAL A 65 11.56 -4.94 6.11
N GLU A 66 11.04 -5.17 7.32
CA GLU A 66 11.11 -4.19 8.42
C GLU A 66 12.55 -3.87 8.80
N ASP A 67 13.38 -4.88 9.00
CA ASP A 67 14.79 -4.72 9.34
C ASP A 67 15.54 -3.96 8.25
N PHE A 68 15.29 -4.30 6.99
CA PHE A 68 15.89 -3.63 5.84
C PHE A 68 15.49 -2.16 5.77
N LEU A 69 14.20 -1.84 5.90
CA LEU A 69 13.68 -0.47 5.86
C LEU A 69 14.14 0.37 7.08
N GLN A 70 14.46 -0.27 8.20
CA GLN A 70 15.09 0.38 9.37
C GLN A 70 16.61 0.56 9.21
N GLY A 71 17.20 0.15 8.08
CA GLY A 71 18.62 0.28 7.79
C GLY A 71 19.49 -0.80 8.45
N LEU A 72 18.90 -1.89 8.93
CA LEU A 72 19.65 -3.04 9.44
C LEU A 72 20.20 -3.85 8.27
N ASN A 73 21.49 -4.21 8.36
CA ASN A 73 22.16 -4.91 7.27
C ASN A 73 21.73 -6.38 7.21
N ILE A 74 21.06 -6.77 6.11
CA ILE A 74 20.67 -8.15 5.86
C ILE A 74 21.54 -8.74 4.75
N GLN A 75 22.49 -9.61 5.10
CA GLN A 75 23.42 -10.20 4.12
C GLN A 75 22.85 -11.39 3.33
N LYS A 76 21.65 -11.86 3.67
CA LYS A 76 21.11 -13.13 3.15
C LYS A 76 20.36 -13.00 1.81
N PHE A 77 19.84 -11.82 1.46
CA PHE A 77 18.98 -11.62 0.29
C PHE A 77 19.71 -11.06 -0.92
N ARG A 78 19.17 -11.35 -2.10
CA ARG A 78 19.65 -10.79 -3.37
C ARG A 78 19.48 -9.28 -3.34
N ASP A 79 20.40 -8.57 -3.98
CA ASP A 79 20.30 -7.11 -4.06
C ASP A 79 19.05 -6.66 -4.84
N CYS A 80 18.55 -7.47 -5.78
CA CYS A 80 17.29 -7.24 -6.49
C CYS A 80 16.08 -7.17 -5.53
N ASP A 81 15.95 -8.15 -4.62
CA ASP A 81 14.81 -8.21 -3.68
C ASP A 81 14.77 -6.97 -2.78
N LYS A 82 15.95 -6.52 -2.33
CA LYS A 82 16.09 -5.30 -1.52
C LYS A 82 15.76 -4.04 -2.32
N GLN A 83 16.24 -3.95 -3.56
CA GLN A 83 15.97 -2.81 -4.44
C GLN A 83 14.48 -2.70 -4.78
N GLU A 84 13.80 -3.82 -5.04
CA GLU A 84 12.36 -3.87 -5.29
C GLU A 84 11.56 -3.42 -4.06
N VAL A 85 11.91 -3.93 -2.88
CA VAL A 85 11.27 -3.50 -1.61
C VAL A 85 11.46 -2.00 -1.38
N GLN A 86 12.69 -1.49 -1.56
CA GLN A 86 12.98 -0.07 -1.39
C GLN A 86 12.23 0.79 -2.41
N GLY A 87 12.26 0.40 -3.69
CA GLY A 87 11.59 1.13 -4.76
C GLY A 87 10.08 1.16 -4.59
N TYR A 88 9.46 0.04 -4.20
CA TYR A 88 8.02 0.00 -3.92
C TYR A 88 7.65 0.91 -2.75
N LYS A 89 8.47 0.91 -1.69
CA LYS A 89 8.28 1.76 -0.51
C LYS A 89 8.37 3.24 -0.89
N GLU A 90 9.39 3.64 -1.65
CA GLU A 90 9.56 5.02 -2.14
C GLU A 90 8.43 5.47 -3.07
N LEU A 91 8.00 4.58 -3.97
CA LEU A 91 6.87 4.84 -4.87
C LEU A 91 5.59 5.09 -4.07
N LEU A 92 5.28 4.21 -3.11
CA LEU A 92 4.06 4.32 -2.30
C LEU A 92 4.09 5.59 -1.44
N GLU A 93 5.22 5.92 -0.83
CA GLU A 93 5.41 7.18 -0.09
C GLU A 93 5.17 8.39 -1.01
N THR A 94 5.73 8.38 -2.22
CA THR A 94 5.59 9.51 -3.17
C THR A 94 4.15 9.67 -3.63
N VAL A 95 3.47 8.58 -3.98
CA VAL A 95 2.06 8.59 -4.39
C VAL A 95 1.18 9.09 -3.24
N CYS A 96 1.34 8.52 -2.04
CA CYS A 96 0.53 8.89 -0.88
C CYS A 96 0.79 10.32 -0.38
N ALA A 97 2.00 10.85 -0.51
CA ALA A 97 2.31 12.23 -0.13
C ALA A 97 1.73 13.26 -1.10
N ASN A 98 1.58 12.91 -2.39
CA ASN A 98 1.25 13.87 -3.45
C ASN A 98 -0.09 13.60 -4.16
N TYR A 99 -0.90 12.64 -3.70
CA TYR A 99 -2.09 12.18 -4.41
C TYR A 99 -3.11 13.30 -4.73
N GLU A 100 -3.23 14.33 -3.89
CA GLU A 100 -4.20 15.42 -4.07
C GLU A 100 -3.84 16.33 -5.25
N THR A 101 -2.55 16.48 -5.55
CA THR A 101 -2.03 17.39 -6.58
C THR A 101 -1.54 16.64 -7.83
N THR A 102 -1.40 15.31 -7.75
CA THR A 102 -0.88 14.48 -8.82
C THR A 102 -1.99 14.17 -9.84
N PRO A 103 -1.89 14.66 -11.10
CA PRO A 103 -2.90 14.36 -12.11
C PRO A 103 -2.76 12.91 -12.58
N PHE A 104 -3.89 12.20 -12.74
CA PHE A 104 -3.89 10.83 -13.24
C PHE A 104 -3.74 10.81 -14.77
N THR A 105 -2.48 10.73 -15.24
CA THR A 105 -2.13 10.73 -16.67
C THR A 105 -1.10 9.64 -16.98
N GLU A 106 -0.99 9.25 -18.25
CA GLU A 106 0.04 8.30 -18.70
C GLU A 106 1.45 8.78 -18.36
N ASN A 107 1.72 10.08 -18.52
CA ASN A 107 3.03 10.65 -18.19
C ASN A 107 3.33 10.53 -16.69
N THR A 108 2.32 10.75 -15.84
CA THR A 108 2.46 10.56 -14.40
C THR A 108 2.79 9.10 -14.08
N ILE A 109 2.09 8.15 -14.69
CA ILE A 109 2.29 6.71 -14.45
C ILE A 109 3.69 6.27 -14.90
N LYS A 110 4.18 6.77 -16.04
CA LYS A 110 5.52 6.48 -16.56
C LYS A 110 6.65 7.23 -15.85
N GLY A 111 6.31 8.29 -15.13
CA GLY A 111 7.26 9.17 -14.45
C GLY A 111 7.61 8.70 -13.03
N PHE A 112 6.79 7.80 -12.48
CA PHE A 112 7.13 6.96 -11.34
C PHE A 112 8.06 5.83 -11.77
#